data_AF-A0A957Z470-F1
#
_entry.id   AF-A0A957Z470-F1
#
_cell.length_a   1.000
_cell.length_b   1.000
_cell.length_c   1.000
_cell.angle_alpha   90.00
_cell.angle_beta   90.00
_cell.angle_gamma   90.00
#
_symmetry.space_group_name_H-M   'P 1'
#
loop_
_entity.id
_entity.type
_entity.pdbx_description
1 polymer ?
#
loop_
_entity_poly.entity_id
_entity_poly.type
_entity_poly.pdbx_seq_one_letter_code
_entity_poly.pdbx_strand_id
1 'polypeptide(L)'
;MLSLFFASALALALTGAISAQSAVTTTGSPATSLTVPPWPETLPLGVAAGDVTTDSVVLWTVSRVPGVITFTLSSGHSITGLVHDPKQPVTVVADELTPGTFYVYTVENGLGERMEGYFQTAADQGHQGLHFGVSGDWRGELAPFPSLSNVAERNLDFFVALGDTVYADVPTPVVPDGPATTAAEFRAKYVESLSPHYGGNTWVDIRRSTALFATIDDHEGRNDFAGGALARTSDHYPETTGRVNQTELYVNGLQAFRDYHPLAMINYRATGDSRFNGRPNLYR
;
A
#
# COMPACT_ATOMS: atom_id res chain seq x y z
N MET A 1 -71.74 -14.61 2.07
CA MET A 1 -72.81 -15.12 1.17
C MET A 1 -72.81 -14.28 -0.09
N LEU A 2 -72.60 -14.95 -1.24
CA LEU A 2 -73.02 -14.66 -2.64
C LEU A 2 -73.09 -13.19 -3.11
N SER A 3 -72.64 -12.76 -4.29
CA SER A 3 -72.17 -13.43 -5.50
C SER A 3 -71.60 -12.37 -6.44
N LEU A 4 -70.65 -12.81 -7.27
CA LEU A 4 -70.16 -12.13 -8.48
C LEU A 4 -71.29 -11.75 -9.46
N PHE A 5 -71.05 -10.72 -10.27
CA PHE A 5 -71.39 -10.78 -11.69
C PHE A 5 -70.26 -10.23 -12.57
N PHE A 6 -69.84 -11.07 -13.50
CA PHE A 6 -68.95 -10.85 -14.62
C PHE A 6 -69.64 -10.01 -15.71
N ALA A 7 -68.88 -9.19 -16.44
CA ALA A 7 -69.07 -9.02 -17.88
C ALA A 7 -67.74 -8.66 -18.53
N SER A 8 -67.34 -9.52 -19.46
CA SER A 8 -66.15 -9.42 -20.30
C SER A 8 -66.53 -8.78 -21.63
N ALA A 9 -65.68 -7.89 -22.17
CA ALA A 9 -65.66 -7.57 -23.60
C ALA A 9 -64.24 -7.14 -24.00
N LEU A 10 -63.68 -7.92 -24.93
CA LEU A 10 -62.35 -7.79 -25.51
C LEU A 10 -62.45 -7.27 -26.95
N ALA A 11 -61.40 -6.56 -27.38
CA ALA A 11 -61.02 -6.16 -28.75
C ALA A 11 -61.77 -4.93 -29.33
N LEU A 12 -61.12 -4.00 -30.02
CA LEU A 12 -60.06 -4.17 -31.02
C LEU A 12 -59.15 -2.93 -31.11
N ALA A 13 -57.89 -3.19 -31.45
CA ALA A 13 -56.78 -2.27 -31.56
C ALA A 13 -56.95 -1.14 -32.59
N LEU A 14 -56.43 0.04 -32.24
CA LEU A 14 -55.94 1.01 -33.21
C LEU A 14 -54.50 1.39 -32.87
N THR A 15 -53.67 1.19 -33.89
CA THR A 15 -52.25 1.50 -33.99
C THR A 15 -51.94 2.97 -33.78
N GLY A 16 -50.91 3.27 -32.99
CA GLY A 16 -50.32 4.60 -32.87
C GLY A 16 -48.98 4.54 -32.16
N ALA A 17 -47.91 4.31 -32.93
CA ALA A 17 -46.55 4.44 -32.44
C ALA A 17 -46.25 5.92 -32.15
N ILE A 18 -45.88 6.24 -30.91
CA ILE A 18 -45.23 7.49 -30.56
C ILE A 18 -44.01 7.13 -29.72
N SER A 19 -42.84 7.16 -30.36
CA SER A 19 -41.54 7.12 -29.71
C SER A 19 -41.27 8.49 -29.09
N ALA A 20 -41.32 8.59 -27.77
CA ALA A 20 -40.76 9.72 -27.04
C ALA A 20 -39.30 9.38 -26.67
N GLN A 21 -38.35 9.78 -27.51
CA GLN A 21 -36.94 9.85 -27.12
C GLN A 21 -36.74 11.13 -26.30
N SER A 22 -36.58 10.98 -24.98
CA SER A 22 -36.01 12.03 -24.14
C SER A 22 -34.50 12.01 -24.31
N ALA A 23 -33.96 13.05 -24.95
CA ALA A 23 -32.53 13.29 -25.01
C ALA A 23 -32.03 13.73 -23.63
N VAL A 24 -31.38 12.82 -22.90
CA VAL A 24 -30.54 13.17 -21.75
C VAL A 24 -29.18 13.55 -22.31
N THR A 25 -28.87 14.85 -22.29
CA THR A 25 -27.52 15.34 -22.60
C THR A 25 -26.64 15.09 -21.39
N THR A 26 -26.06 13.89 -21.27
CA THR A 26 -24.96 13.64 -20.35
C THR A 26 -23.71 14.32 -20.91
N THR A 27 -23.31 15.45 -20.33
CA THR A 27 -21.96 15.97 -20.49
C THR A 27 -21.01 15.01 -19.77
N GLY A 28 -20.63 13.93 -20.45
CA GLY A 28 -19.60 13.02 -19.99
C GLY A 28 -18.26 13.75 -19.94
N SER A 29 -17.61 13.71 -18.78
CA SER A 29 -16.17 13.97 -18.67
C SER A 29 -15.46 13.08 -19.69
N PRO A 30 -14.45 13.55 -20.45
CA PRO A 30 -13.75 12.69 -21.38
C PRO A 30 -13.01 11.64 -20.55
N ALA A 31 -13.54 10.43 -20.51
CA ALA A 31 -12.78 9.25 -20.14
C ALA A 31 -11.70 9.09 -21.20
N THR A 32 -10.56 9.74 -21.01
CA THR A 32 -9.34 9.42 -21.73
C THR A 32 -9.08 7.95 -21.49
N SER A 33 -9.22 7.14 -22.54
CA SER A 33 -8.70 5.79 -22.61
C SER A 33 -7.21 5.86 -22.27
N LEU A 34 -6.88 5.62 -21.00
CA LEU A 34 -5.51 5.44 -20.56
C LEU A 34 -5.01 4.16 -21.21
N THR A 35 -4.26 4.29 -22.30
CA THR A 35 -3.33 3.24 -22.70
C THR A 35 -2.42 3.05 -21.48
N VAL A 36 -2.61 1.96 -20.73
CA VAL A 36 -1.73 1.62 -19.62
C VAL A 36 -0.35 1.42 -20.24
N PRO A 37 0.63 2.32 -20.01
CA PRO A 37 1.98 2.08 -20.50
C PRO A 37 2.45 0.74 -19.94
N PRO A 38 3.31 -0.01 -20.66
CA PRO A 38 3.89 -1.22 -20.09
C PRO A 38 4.47 -0.88 -18.71
N TRP A 39 4.16 -1.72 -17.72
CA TRP A 39 4.68 -1.58 -16.36
C TRP A 39 6.19 -1.32 -16.42
N PRO A 40 6.72 -0.27 -15.75
CA PRO A 40 8.13 0.05 -15.79
C PRO A 40 9.00 -1.16 -15.50
N GLU A 41 9.87 -1.53 -16.43
CA GLU A 41 10.65 -2.77 -16.34
C GLU A 41 11.69 -2.69 -15.22
N THR A 42 12.18 -1.47 -14.96
CA THR A 42 13.25 -1.19 -14.03
C THR A 42 12.78 -0.53 -12.72
N LEU A 43 11.49 -0.20 -12.60
CA LEU A 43 10.81 0.16 -11.33
C LEU A 43 9.70 -0.88 -11.02
N PRO A 44 10.05 -2.16 -10.77
CA PRO A 44 9.12 -3.29 -10.84
C PRO A 44 8.03 -3.31 -9.78
N LEU A 45 8.25 -2.64 -8.64
CA LEU A 45 7.28 -2.54 -7.53
C LEU A 45 6.67 -1.14 -7.43
N GLY A 46 6.83 -0.35 -8.50
CA GLY A 46 6.40 1.04 -8.56
C GLY A 46 7.02 1.93 -7.50
N VAL A 47 6.26 2.97 -7.16
CA VAL A 47 6.65 4.03 -6.22
C VAL A 47 5.63 4.13 -5.10
N ALA A 48 6.05 4.61 -3.93
CA ALA A 48 5.15 4.85 -2.81
C ALA A 48 5.53 6.11 -2.03
N ALA A 49 4.53 6.73 -1.43
CA ALA A 49 4.66 7.79 -0.44
C ALA A 49 3.97 7.34 0.86
N GLY A 50 4.49 7.76 2.00
CA GLY A 50 3.91 7.44 3.31
C GLY A 50 4.56 8.19 4.45
N ASP A 51 4.09 7.92 5.66
CA ASP A 51 4.46 8.66 6.87
C ASP A 51 4.42 10.19 6.65
N VAL A 52 3.40 10.64 5.92
CA VAL A 52 3.25 12.05 5.58
C VAL A 52 2.89 12.85 6.82
N THR A 53 3.60 13.94 7.05
CA THR A 53 3.32 14.89 8.14
C THR A 53 2.73 16.19 7.58
N THR A 54 2.68 17.23 8.41
CA THR A 54 2.37 18.59 7.96
C THR A 54 3.42 19.16 7.00
N ASP A 55 4.64 18.66 7.03
CA ASP A 55 5.81 19.28 6.40
C ASP A 55 6.82 18.28 5.84
N SER A 56 6.51 16.98 5.83
CA SER A 56 7.41 15.95 5.33
C SER A 56 6.68 14.75 4.72
N VAL A 57 7.41 13.97 3.93
CA VAL A 57 6.98 12.68 3.38
C VAL A 57 8.15 11.72 3.30
N VAL A 58 7.86 10.43 3.44
CA VAL A 58 8.78 9.35 3.09
C VAL A 58 8.44 8.84 1.68
N LEU A 59 9.42 8.86 0.79
CA LEU A 59 9.29 8.37 -0.58
C LEU A 59 10.09 7.08 -0.76
N TRP A 60 9.54 6.16 -1.54
CA TRP A 60 10.02 4.79 -1.65
C TRP A 60 9.92 4.25 -3.06
N THR A 61 10.88 3.40 -3.45
CA THR A 61 10.84 2.62 -4.70
C THR A 61 11.81 1.43 -4.64
N VAL A 62 11.61 0.42 -5.50
CA VAL A 62 12.68 -0.53 -5.88
C VAL A 62 13.12 -0.22 -7.31
N SER A 63 14.43 -0.15 -7.55
CA SER A 63 15.01 0.04 -8.89
C SER A 63 15.94 -1.11 -9.24
N ARG A 64 15.79 -1.66 -10.46
CA ARG A 64 16.71 -2.67 -11.01
C ARG A 64 18.01 -2.08 -11.55
N VAL A 65 18.09 -0.75 -11.64
CA VAL A 65 19.26 -0.01 -12.13
C VAL A 65 20.06 0.45 -10.92
N PRO A 66 21.27 -0.08 -10.69
CA PRO A 66 22.18 0.45 -9.67
C PRO A 66 22.58 1.89 -9.95
N GLY A 67 22.88 2.64 -8.89
CA GLY A 67 23.30 4.04 -8.98
C GLY A 67 22.26 5.02 -8.43
N VAL A 68 22.39 6.29 -8.81
CA VAL A 68 21.54 7.36 -8.28
C VAL A 68 20.11 7.20 -8.81
N ILE A 69 19.16 7.33 -7.90
CA ILE A 69 17.73 7.46 -8.20
C ILE A 69 17.25 8.81 -7.66
N THR A 70 16.50 9.56 -8.47
CA THR A 70 16.09 10.92 -8.14
C THR A 70 14.58 10.96 -7.92
N PHE A 71 14.16 11.59 -6.83
CA PHE A 71 12.79 11.89 -6.49
C PHE A 71 12.60 13.40 -6.65
N THR A 72 11.68 13.83 -7.51
CA THR A 72 11.42 15.26 -7.74
C THR A 72 9.96 15.57 -7.45
N LEU A 73 9.72 16.50 -6.54
CA LEU A 73 8.39 17.01 -6.22
C LEU A 73 7.95 18.08 -7.23
N SER A 74 6.64 18.26 -7.38
CA SER A 74 6.04 19.32 -8.21
C SER A 74 6.42 20.75 -7.76
N SER A 75 6.92 20.92 -6.54
CA SER A 75 7.53 22.17 -6.06
C SER A 75 8.92 22.46 -6.63
N GLY A 76 9.54 21.50 -7.32
CA GLY A 76 10.93 21.56 -7.78
C GLY A 76 11.95 21.07 -6.74
N HIS A 77 11.51 20.66 -5.55
CA HIS A 77 12.40 20.03 -4.56
C HIS A 77 12.79 18.63 -5.07
N SER A 78 14.09 18.38 -5.21
CA SER A 78 14.63 17.07 -5.59
C SER A 78 15.50 16.47 -4.47
N ILE A 79 15.28 15.19 -4.21
CA ILE A 79 16.05 14.38 -3.26
C ILE A 79 16.59 13.17 -4.01
N THR A 80 17.82 12.76 -3.72
CA THR A 80 18.43 11.58 -4.33
C THR A 80 18.59 10.46 -3.33
N GLY A 81 18.44 9.23 -3.82
CA GLY A 81 18.82 8.02 -3.13
C GLY A 81 19.84 7.23 -3.94
N LEU A 82 20.40 6.19 -3.34
CA LEU A 82 21.42 5.35 -3.97
C LEU A 82 20.98 3.88 -3.98
N VAL A 83 20.85 3.32 -5.17
CA VAL A 83 20.55 1.90 -5.39
C VAL A 83 21.87 1.12 -5.34
N HIS A 84 22.15 0.51 -4.19
CA HIS A 84 23.33 -0.37 -4.01
C HIS A 84 23.05 -1.81 -4.47
N ASP A 85 21.89 -2.33 -4.09
CA ASP A 85 21.43 -3.67 -4.43
C ASP A 85 20.06 -3.53 -5.14
N PRO A 86 19.94 -3.91 -6.42
CA PRO A 86 18.69 -3.80 -7.16
C PRO A 86 17.56 -4.72 -6.66
N LYS A 87 17.83 -5.56 -5.66
CA LYS A 87 16.82 -6.35 -4.93
C LYS A 87 16.29 -5.66 -3.67
N GLN A 88 16.87 -4.52 -3.30
CA GLN A 88 16.50 -3.78 -2.10
C GLN A 88 15.86 -2.43 -2.48
N PRO A 89 14.91 -1.96 -1.66
CA PRO A 89 14.30 -0.66 -1.88
C PRO A 89 15.22 0.49 -1.50
N VAL A 90 14.93 1.64 -2.06
CA VAL A 90 15.49 2.94 -1.68
C VAL A 90 14.39 3.75 -1.04
N THR A 91 14.68 4.33 0.12
CA THR A 91 13.79 5.22 0.87
C THR A 91 14.49 6.55 1.09
N VAL A 92 13.79 7.65 0.84
CA VAL A 92 14.26 9.02 1.11
C VAL A 92 13.19 9.81 1.87
N VAL A 93 13.62 10.84 2.58
CA VAL A 93 12.72 11.79 3.26
C VAL A 93 12.81 13.12 2.53
N ALA A 94 11.66 13.70 2.21
CA ALA A 94 11.56 15.10 1.82
C ALA A 94 10.91 15.87 2.97
N ASP A 95 11.58 16.90 3.46
CA ASP A 95 11.12 17.79 4.53
C ASP A 95 10.90 19.21 4.00
N GLU A 96 10.59 20.13 4.92
CA GLU A 96 10.33 21.55 4.64
C GLU A 96 9.20 21.76 3.61
N LEU A 97 8.21 20.87 3.60
CA LEU A 97 7.05 20.94 2.72
C LEU A 97 6.00 21.91 3.26
N THR A 98 5.22 22.46 2.33
CA THR A 98 4.09 23.33 2.67
C THR A 98 2.95 22.48 3.25
N PRO A 99 2.36 22.85 4.40
CA PRO A 99 1.19 22.16 4.95
C PRO A 99 -0.03 22.21 4.03
N GLY A 100 -0.91 21.21 4.17
CA GLY A 100 -2.18 21.12 3.44
C GLY A 100 -2.04 21.15 1.92
N THR A 101 -0.93 20.67 1.37
CA THR A 101 -0.55 20.84 -0.03
C THR A 101 -0.51 19.49 -0.75
N PHE A 102 -1.15 19.44 -1.91
CA PHE A 102 -1.08 18.29 -2.81
C PHE A 102 0.22 18.33 -3.62
N TYR A 103 0.97 17.24 -3.57
CA TYR A 103 2.22 17.06 -4.30
C TYR A 103 2.11 15.92 -5.29
N VAL A 104 2.59 16.15 -6.50
CA VAL A 104 2.97 15.09 -7.44
C VAL A 104 4.47 14.89 -7.29
N TYR A 105 4.94 13.65 -7.28
CA TYR A 105 6.36 13.35 -7.31
C TYR A 105 6.70 12.40 -8.44
N THR A 106 7.85 12.61 -9.07
CA THR A 106 8.40 11.75 -10.12
C THR A 106 9.66 11.08 -9.59
N VAL A 107 9.73 9.76 -9.74
CA VAL A 107 10.93 8.97 -9.49
C VAL A 107 11.59 8.65 -10.82
N GLU A 108 12.89 8.89 -10.94
CA GLU A 108 13.68 8.66 -12.16
C GLU A 108 14.98 7.91 -11.82
N ASN A 109 15.24 6.80 -12.50
CA ASN A 109 16.48 6.05 -12.33
C ASN A 109 17.58 6.46 -13.33
N GLY A 110 18.77 5.86 -13.20
CA GLY A 110 19.92 6.18 -14.05
C GLY A 110 19.77 5.86 -15.55
N LEU A 111 18.71 5.17 -15.97
CA LEU A 111 18.37 4.94 -17.39
C LEU A 111 17.28 5.91 -17.90
N GLY A 112 16.77 6.80 -17.05
CA GLY A 112 15.72 7.75 -17.39
C GLY A 112 14.31 7.16 -17.38
N GLU A 113 14.11 5.93 -16.88
CA GLU A 113 12.76 5.40 -16.67
C GLU A 113 12.12 6.12 -15.49
N ARG A 114 10.85 6.53 -15.66
CA ARG A 114 10.12 7.38 -14.72
C ARG A 114 8.81 6.75 -14.26
N MET A 115 8.47 6.98 -13.00
CA MET A 115 7.13 6.73 -12.48
C MET A 115 6.69 7.88 -11.56
N GLU A 116 5.42 8.25 -11.67
CA GLU A 116 4.81 9.29 -10.84
C GLU A 116 3.89 8.70 -9.78
N GLY A 117 3.90 9.32 -8.60
CA GLY A 117 2.89 9.16 -7.56
C GLY A 117 2.49 10.50 -6.97
N TYR A 118 1.57 10.47 -6.01
CA TYR A 118 1.10 11.67 -5.34
C TYR A 118 0.76 11.46 -3.86
N PHE A 119 0.80 12.55 -3.10
CA PHE A 119 0.44 12.59 -1.69
C PHE A 119 -0.04 14.00 -1.32
N GLN A 120 -0.65 14.14 -0.14
CA GLN A 120 -1.06 15.43 0.41
C GLN A 120 -0.52 15.58 1.83
N THR A 121 0.20 16.67 2.10
CA THR A 121 0.63 17.00 3.46
C THR A 121 -0.56 17.34 4.34
N ALA A 122 -0.48 17.00 5.62
CA ALA A 122 -1.51 17.37 6.58
C ALA A 122 -1.62 18.91 6.70
N ALA A 123 -2.83 19.42 6.92
CA ALA A 123 -3.01 20.83 7.24
C ALA A 123 -2.34 21.16 8.58
N ASP A 124 -1.76 22.36 8.70
CA ASP A 124 -1.11 22.81 9.93
C ASP A 124 -2.09 22.97 11.10
N GLN A 125 -3.32 23.40 10.80
CA GLN A 125 -4.41 23.60 11.75
C GLN A 125 -5.79 23.35 11.10
N GLY A 126 -6.79 23.14 11.95
CA GLY A 126 -8.21 23.13 11.57
C GLY A 126 -8.82 21.74 11.35
N HIS A 127 -10.05 21.73 10.82
CA HIS A 127 -10.84 20.53 10.54
C HIS A 127 -11.25 20.54 9.06
N GLN A 128 -10.39 20.02 8.19
CA GLN A 128 -10.59 20.05 6.73
C GLN A 128 -11.44 18.89 6.20
N GLY A 129 -12.02 18.07 7.10
CA GLY A 129 -12.57 16.76 6.76
C GLY A 129 -11.44 15.76 6.49
N LEU A 130 -11.79 14.47 6.50
CA LEU A 130 -10.85 13.41 6.18
C LEU A 130 -11.58 12.28 5.46
N HIS A 131 -11.03 11.84 4.34
CA HIS A 131 -11.47 10.69 3.57
C HIS A 131 -10.29 9.73 3.40
N PHE A 132 -10.32 8.62 4.13
CA PHE A 132 -9.25 7.63 4.13
C PHE A 132 -9.79 6.22 3.95
N GLY A 133 -8.95 5.35 3.42
CA GLY A 133 -9.21 3.91 3.29
C GLY A 133 -8.46 3.13 4.37
N VAL A 134 -8.98 1.96 4.72
CA VAL A 134 -8.33 1.04 5.67
C VAL A 134 -8.53 -0.38 5.16
N SER A 135 -7.46 -1.17 5.18
CA SER A 135 -7.54 -2.64 5.06
C SER A 135 -6.35 -3.27 5.76
N GLY A 136 -6.50 -4.53 6.15
CA GLY A 136 -5.40 -5.44 6.47
C GLY A 136 -5.55 -6.72 5.66
N ASP A 137 -4.77 -7.72 6.03
CA ASP A 137 -5.00 -9.13 5.68
C ASP A 137 -4.85 -9.47 4.20
N TRP A 138 -3.63 -9.38 3.67
CA TRP A 138 -3.37 -9.86 2.30
C TRP A 138 -2.17 -10.81 2.20
N ARG A 139 -2.44 -11.92 1.53
CA ARG A 139 -1.47 -12.96 1.17
C ARG A 139 -1.01 -12.76 -0.26
N GLY A 140 0.29 -12.63 -0.49
CA GLY A 140 0.84 -12.24 -1.79
C GLY A 140 0.38 -13.10 -2.98
N GLU A 141 0.24 -14.41 -2.77
CA GLU A 141 -0.22 -15.38 -3.77
C GLU A 141 -1.72 -15.29 -4.11
N LEU A 142 -2.50 -14.51 -3.35
CA LEU A 142 -3.92 -14.25 -3.59
C LEU A 142 -4.17 -12.92 -4.31
N ALA A 143 -3.11 -12.19 -4.68
CA ALA A 143 -3.20 -11.01 -5.53
C ALA A 143 -3.94 -11.34 -6.85
N PRO A 144 -4.71 -10.39 -7.43
CA PRO A 144 -4.56 -8.93 -7.32
C PRO A 144 -5.50 -8.24 -6.32
N PHE A 145 -5.98 -8.92 -5.27
CA PHE A 145 -6.80 -8.31 -4.20
C PHE A 145 -8.04 -7.53 -4.69
N PRO A 146 -9.08 -8.22 -5.21
CA PRO A 146 -10.29 -7.56 -5.73
C PRO A 146 -10.96 -6.60 -4.74
N SER A 147 -10.86 -6.86 -3.44
CA SER A 147 -11.37 -5.98 -2.36
C SER A 147 -10.74 -4.59 -2.34
N LEU A 148 -9.53 -4.44 -2.90
CA LEU A 148 -8.77 -3.20 -2.94
C LEU A 148 -8.81 -2.51 -4.31
N SER A 149 -9.40 -3.16 -5.32
CA SER A 149 -9.35 -2.73 -6.73
C SER A 149 -9.92 -1.32 -6.99
N ASN A 150 -10.83 -0.84 -6.14
CA ASN A 150 -11.45 0.48 -6.29
C ASN A 150 -10.72 1.59 -5.54
N VAL A 151 -9.75 1.27 -4.67
CA VAL A 151 -9.13 2.21 -3.72
C VAL A 151 -8.45 3.37 -4.46
N ALA A 152 -7.70 3.07 -5.52
CA ALA A 152 -6.97 4.08 -6.29
C ALA A 152 -7.88 5.13 -6.95
N GLU A 153 -9.16 4.82 -7.14
CA GLU A 153 -10.15 5.72 -7.76
C GLU A 153 -10.93 6.55 -6.72
N ARG A 154 -10.67 6.37 -5.41
CA ARG A 154 -11.46 7.00 -4.35
C ARG A 154 -11.01 8.39 -3.95
N ASN A 155 -9.90 8.89 -4.47
CA ASN A 155 -9.33 10.20 -4.09
C ASN A 155 -9.23 10.33 -2.56
N LEU A 156 -8.48 9.41 -1.96
CA LEU A 156 -8.25 9.35 -0.51
C LEU A 156 -7.13 10.31 -0.11
N ASP A 157 -7.28 10.96 1.05
CA ASP A 157 -6.21 11.73 1.68
C ASP A 157 -5.03 10.82 2.06
N PHE A 158 -5.34 9.62 2.55
CA PHE A 158 -4.38 8.53 2.78
C PHE A 158 -5.05 7.15 2.86
N PHE A 159 -4.24 6.10 2.87
CA PHE A 159 -4.65 4.72 3.09
C PHE A 159 -3.91 4.10 4.28
N VAL A 160 -4.64 3.40 5.15
CA VAL A 160 -4.08 2.69 6.30
C VAL A 160 -3.94 1.20 5.98
N ALA A 161 -2.70 0.71 6.00
CA ALA A 161 -2.37 -0.72 5.99
C ALA A 161 -2.32 -1.23 7.44
N LEU A 162 -3.38 -1.88 7.87
CA LEU A 162 -3.64 -2.27 9.25
C LEU A 162 -3.12 -3.69 9.55
N GLY A 163 -1.83 -3.92 9.35
CA GLY A 163 -1.21 -5.22 9.63
C GLY A 163 -1.51 -6.31 8.62
N ASP A 164 -0.90 -7.48 8.83
CA ASP A 164 -1.05 -8.67 8.00
C ASP A 164 -0.80 -8.44 6.52
N THR A 165 0.23 -7.64 6.25
CA THR A 165 0.56 -7.10 4.92
C THR A 165 1.37 -8.08 4.06
N VAL A 166 1.59 -9.31 4.54
CA VAL A 166 2.51 -10.26 3.91
C VAL A 166 2.24 -11.75 4.22
N TYR A 167 1.68 -12.11 5.39
CA TYR A 167 1.57 -13.51 5.84
C TYR A 167 2.87 -14.29 5.69
N ALA A 168 3.93 -13.78 6.31
CA ALA A 168 5.30 -14.29 6.18
C ALA A 168 5.47 -15.72 6.71
N ASP A 169 4.55 -16.17 7.54
CA ASP A 169 4.52 -17.47 8.18
C ASP A 169 3.65 -18.52 7.46
N VAL A 170 3.05 -18.16 6.33
CA VAL A 170 2.31 -19.09 5.49
C VAL A 170 3.11 -19.42 4.21
N PRO A 171 3.26 -20.71 3.85
CA PRO A 171 3.95 -21.11 2.63
C PRO A 171 3.26 -20.57 1.37
N THR A 172 4.04 -20.10 0.41
CA THR A 172 3.59 -19.58 -0.89
C THR A 172 4.56 -20.01 -2.00
N PRO A 173 4.24 -19.81 -3.30
CA PRO A 173 5.16 -20.19 -4.37
C PRO A 173 6.58 -19.61 -4.24
N VAL A 174 6.76 -18.42 -3.63
CA VAL A 174 8.08 -17.83 -3.42
C VAL A 174 8.83 -18.37 -2.19
N VAL A 175 8.12 -18.93 -1.21
CA VAL A 175 8.68 -19.62 -0.03
C VAL A 175 7.85 -20.89 0.23
N PRO A 176 8.10 -21.98 -0.50
CA PRO A 176 7.20 -23.14 -0.53
C PRO A 176 7.40 -24.11 0.64
N ASP A 177 8.59 -24.12 1.25
CA ASP A 177 9.01 -25.14 2.21
C ASP A 177 8.62 -24.82 3.66
N GLY A 178 7.81 -23.79 3.89
CA GLY A 178 7.41 -23.39 5.23
C GLY A 178 7.25 -21.88 5.40
N PRO A 179 7.22 -21.42 6.65
CA PRO A 179 7.22 -19.99 6.95
C PRO A 179 8.60 -19.36 6.61
N ALA A 180 8.64 -18.09 6.22
CA ALA A 180 9.88 -17.36 5.98
C ALA A 180 10.75 -17.30 7.25
N THR A 181 12.05 -17.56 7.13
CA THR A 181 13.00 -17.58 8.25
C THR A 181 14.16 -16.62 8.05
N THR A 182 14.63 -16.49 6.81
CA THR A 182 15.75 -15.64 6.44
C THR A 182 15.28 -14.28 5.97
N ALA A 183 16.14 -13.25 6.09
CA ALA A 183 15.85 -11.93 5.54
C ALA A 183 15.48 -11.98 4.04
N ALA A 184 16.10 -12.87 3.26
CA ALA A 184 15.78 -13.02 1.83
C ALA A 184 14.37 -13.56 1.60
N GLU A 185 13.92 -14.54 2.40
CA GLU A 185 12.56 -15.10 2.31
C GLU A 185 11.49 -14.07 2.72
N PHE A 186 11.71 -13.33 3.81
CA PHE A 186 10.80 -12.25 4.21
C PHE A 186 10.64 -11.20 3.11
N ARG A 187 11.76 -10.77 2.50
CA ARG A 187 11.74 -9.83 1.38
C ARG A 187 11.01 -10.42 0.16
N ALA A 188 11.23 -11.69 -0.16
CA ALA A 188 10.55 -12.36 -1.26
C ALA A 188 9.02 -12.35 -1.10
N LYS A 189 8.51 -12.50 0.13
CA LYS A 189 7.07 -12.44 0.44
C LYS A 189 6.47 -11.04 0.22
N TYR A 190 7.20 -9.98 0.57
CA TYR A 190 6.77 -8.62 0.22
C TYR A 190 6.81 -8.37 -1.29
N VAL A 191 7.85 -8.86 -1.97
CA VAL A 191 7.94 -8.79 -3.43
C VAL A 191 6.75 -9.50 -4.08
N GLU A 192 6.35 -10.68 -3.60
CA GLU A 192 5.17 -11.41 -4.09
C GLU A 192 3.89 -10.58 -3.98
N SER A 193 3.69 -9.92 -2.83
CA SER A 193 2.51 -9.07 -2.58
C SER A 193 2.45 -7.81 -3.44
N LEU A 194 3.61 -7.26 -3.81
CA LEU A 194 3.73 -6.01 -4.56
C LEU A 194 4.01 -6.19 -6.05
N SER A 195 4.17 -7.43 -6.52
CA SER A 195 4.42 -7.72 -7.93
C SER A 195 3.12 -7.71 -8.74
N PRO A 196 3.19 -7.53 -10.07
CA PRO A 196 2.02 -7.67 -10.93
C PRO A 196 1.48 -9.12 -10.95
N HIS A 197 0.15 -9.25 -10.93
CA HIS A 197 -0.58 -10.51 -11.04
C HIS A 197 -1.65 -10.40 -12.11
N TYR A 198 -1.76 -11.42 -12.97
CA TYR A 198 -2.74 -11.48 -14.07
C TYR A 198 -2.82 -10.21 -14.95
N GLY A 199 -1.71 -9.50 -15.10
CA GLY A 199 -1.61 -8.28 -15.92
C GLY A 199 -1.93 -6.96 -15.19
N GLY A 200 -2.32 -7.00 -13.92
CA GLY A 200 -2.57 -5.82 -13.09
C GLY A 200 -1.70 -5.77 -11.83
N ASN A 201 -1.67 -4.64 -11.14
CA ASN A 201 -0.98 -4.49 -9.85
C ASN A 201 -1.69 -3.49 -8.95
N THR A 202 -2.70 -3.97 -8.23
CA THR A 202 -3.54 -3.15 -7.36
C THR A 202 -2.75 -2.42 -6.29
N TRP A 203 -1.68 -3.01 -5.76
CA TRP A 203 -0.86 -2.31 -4.76
C TRP A 203 -0.02 -1.19 -5.35
N VAL A 204 0.53 -1.35 -6.55
CA VAL A 204 1.23 -0.23 -7.20
C VAL A 204 0.24 0.89 -7.53
N ASP A 205 -0.96 0.54 -8.00
CA ASP A 205 -2.01 1.54 -8.28
C ASP A 205 -2.41 2.31 -7.01
N ILE A 206 -2.55 1.64 -5.87
CA ILE A 206 -2.83 2.29 -4.58
C ILE A 206 -1.64 3.12 -4.10
N ARG A 207 -0.43 2.54 -4.08
CA ARG A 207 0.78 3.19 -3.55
C ARG A 207 1.20 4.43 -4.31
N ARG A 208 0.90 4.49 -5.61
CA ARG A 208 1.12 5.71 -6.40
C ARG A 208 -0.01 6.73 -6.27
N SER A 209 -1.19 6.32 -5.79
CA SER A 209 -2.39 7.17 -5.75
C SER A 209 -2.75 7.76 -4.40
N THR A 210 -2.10 7.33 -3.33
CA THR A 210 -2.37 7.89 -2.01
C THR A 210 -1.22 7.58 -1.08
N ALA A 211 -1.03 8.42 -0.06
CA ALA A 211 -0.02 8.17 0.95
C ALA A 211 -0.42 6.97 1.82
N LEU A 212 0.55 6.15 2.23
CA LEU A 212 0.32 5.02 3.13
C LEU A 212 0.74 5.35 4.58
N PHE A 213 -0.12 4.95 5.51
CA PHE A 213 0.24 4.73 6.90
C PHE A 213 0.17 3.24 7.17
N ALA A 214 1.32 2.62 7.40
CA ALA A 214 1.39 1.18 7.63
C ALA A 214 1.74 0.88 9.10
N THR A 215 1.04 -0.10 9.65
CA THR A 215 1.40 -0.71 10.92
C THR A 215 1.49 -2.23 10.78
N ILE A 216 2.16 -2.86 11.73
CA ILE A 216 2.31 -4.30 11.80
C ILE A 216 1.13 -4.92 12.55
N ASP A 217 0.92 -6.20 12.30
CA ASP A 217 0.33 -7.14 13.22
C ASP A 217 1.30 -8.34 13.38
N ASP A 218 0.79 -9.56 13.55
CA ASP A 218 1.58 -10.74 13.87
C ASP A 218 2.15 -11.44 12.62
N HIS A 219 1.39 -11.46 11.52
CA HIS A 219 1.76 -12.16 10.29
C HIS A 219 2.90 -11.49 9.50
N GLU A 220 3.40 -10.32 9.90
CA GLU A 220 4.69 -9.79 9.46
C GLU A 220 5.89 -10.66 9.91
N GLY A 221 5.69 -11.45 10.96
CA GLY A 221 6.69 -12.38 11.50
C GLY A 221 6.14 -13.80 11.61
N ARG A 222 5.28 -14.01 12.60
CA ARG A 222 4.71 -15.30 13.02
C ARG A 222 3.37 -15.04 13.69
N ASN A 223 2.35 -15.81 13.32
CA ASN A 223 1.04 -15.80 13.97
C ASN A 223 1.17 -15.78 15.50
N ASP A 224 0.36 -14.92 16.12
CA ASP A 224 0.25 -14.64 17.55
C ASP A 224 1.55 -14.21 18.26
N PHE A 225 2.56 -13.66 17.55
CA PHE A 225 3.78 -13.24 18.25
C PHE A 225 3.49 -12.14 19.28
N ALA A 226 4.20 -12.19 20.41
CA ALA A 226 4.21 -11.12 21.40
C ALA A 226 5.64 -10.58 21.57
N GLY A 227 5.98 -9.49 20.88
CA GLY A 227 7.36 -8.97 20.83
C GLY A 227 7.98 -8.67 22.21
N GLY A 228 7.17 -8.26 23.18
CA GLY A 228 7.61 -8.00 24.56
C GLY A 228 7.79 -9.24 25.44
N ALA A 229 7.30 -10.41 25.01
CA ALA A 229 7.42 -11.66 25.76
C ALA A 229 8.88 -12.14 25.84
N LEU A 230 9.17 -13.00 26.80
CA LEU A 230 10.48 -13.65 26.89
C LEU A 230 10.60 -14.65 25.74
N ALA A 231 11.75 -14.71 25.07
CA ALA A 231 11.92 -15.59 23.91
C ALA A 231 11.67 -17.07 24.29
N ARG A 232 12.14 -17.50 25.47
CA ARG A 232 11.92 -18.86 26.02
C ARG A 232 10.47 -19.28 26.24
N THR A 233 9.51 -18.36 26.19
CA THR A 233 8.08 -18.67 26.38
C THR A 233 7.33 -18.78 25.06
N SER A 234 8.02 -18.66 23.93
CA SER A 234 7.43 -18.73 22.60
C SER A 234 7.87 -20.00 21.89
N ASP A 235 6.93 -20.70 21.27
CA ASP A 235 7.21 -21.88 20.45
C ASP A 235 7.67 -21.51 19.03
N HIS A 236 7.43 -20.26 18.60
CA HIS A 236 7.75 -19.77 17.25
C HIS A 236 9.17 -19.21 17.07
N TYR A 237 9.91 -18.97 18.17
CA TYR A 237 11.22 -18.31 18.13
C TYR A 237 12.26 -19.19 18.81
N PRO A 238 13.39 -19.51 18.15
CA PRO A 238 14.33 -20.54 18.65
C PRO A 238 15.18 -20.09 19.85
N GLU A 239 15.36 -18.79 20.06
CA GLU A 239 16.21 -18.26 21.12
C GLU A 239 15.59 -18.43 22.51
N THR A 240 16.43 -18.81 23.49
CA THR A 240 16.01 -19.06 24.87
C THR A 240 16.36 -17.93 25.84
N THR A 241 17.00 -16.88 25.35
CA THR A 241 17.39 -15.69 26.13
C THR A 241 16.86 -14.42 25.47
N GLY A 242 16.70 -13.35 26.26
CA GLY A 242 16.12 -12.10 25.76
C GLY A 242 14.61 -12.14 25.53
N ARG A 243 14.13 -11.22 24.71
CA ARG A 243 12.73 -11.06 24.31
C ARG A 243 12.51 -11.47 22.86
N VAL A 244 11.26 -11.77 22.50
CA VAL A 244 10.89 -12.07 21.11
C VAL A 244 11.35 -10.95 20.16
N ASN A 245 11.20 -9.67 20.53
CA ASN A 245 11.65 -8.55 19.69
C ASN A 245 13.17 -8.34 19.59
N GLN A 246 13.95 -9.31 20.09
CA GLN A 246 15.41 -9.37 20.04
C GLN A 246 15.91 -10.58 19.24
N THR A 247 15.02 -11.49 18.86
CA THR A 247 15.37 -12.69 18.12
C THR A 247 15.67 -12.36 16.66
N GLU A 248 16.53 -13.15 16.05
CA GLU A 248 16.93 -12.96 14.66
C GLU A 248 15.74 -13.05 13.72
N LEU A 249 14.84 -14.02 13.94
CA LEU A 249 13.64 -14.19 13.14
C LEU A 249 12.72 -12.96 13.20
N TYR A 250 12.50 -12.39 14.39
CA TYR A 250 11.73 -11.16 14.55
C TYR A 250 12.41 -10.00 13.83
N VAL A 251 13.72 -9.83 14.05
CA VAL A 251 14.48 -8.74 13.43
C VAL A 251 14.44 -8.83 11.90
N ASN A 252 14.55 -10.03 11.33
CA ASN A 252 14.47 -10.24 9.88
C ASN A 252 13.10 -9.84 9.32
N GLY A 253 12.01 -10.32 9.93
CA GLY A 253 10.65 -10.01 9.46
C GLY A 253 10.30 -8.53 9.58
N LEU A 254 10.59 -7.93 10.73
CA LEU A 254 10.26 -6.53 10.98
C LEU A 254 11.22 -5.55 10.27
N GLN A 255 12.44 -5.98 9.94
CA GLN A 255 13.27 -5.21 9.01
C GLN A 255 12.69 -5.24 7.59
N ALA A 256 12.20 -6.39 7.11
CA ALA A 256 11.54 -6.47 5.80
C ALA A 256 10.27 -5.62 5.75
N PHE A 257 9.47 -5.58 6.82
CA PHE A 257 8.32 -4.67 6.91
C PHE A 257 8.73 -3.20 6.72
N ARG A 258 9.79 -2.75 7.40
CA ARG A 258 10.34 -1.39 7.26
C ARG A 258 10.90 -1.13 5.88
N ASP A 259 11.55 -2.13 5.30
CA ASP A 259 12.13 -2.03 3.97
C ASP A 259 11.02 -1.85 2.92
N TYR A 260 9.87 -2.52 3.03
CA TYR A 260 8.83 -2.58 1.97
C TYR A 260 7.61 -1.68 2.18
N HIS A 261 7.66 -0.78 3.17
CA HIS A 261 6.69 0.29 3.37
C HIS A 261 7.39 1.65 3.41
N PRO A 262 6.75 2.72 2.92
CA PRO A 262 7.30 4.09 2.98
C PRO A 262 7.24 4.64 4.42
N LEU A 263 8.12 4.14 5.29
CA LEU A 263 8.14 4.45 6.72
C LEU A 263 9.38 5.25 7.12
N ALA A 264 9.18 6.20 8.02
CA ALA A 264 10.23 6.93 8.70
C ALA A 264 11.01 5.95 9.59
N MET A 265 12.34 5.98 9.47
CA MET A 265 13.23 5.06 10.18
C MET A 265 13.50 5.53 11.62
N ILE A 266 12.44 5.53 12.42
CA ILE A 266 12.47 5.98 13.82
C ILE A 266 12.47 4.80 14.79
N ASN A 267 13.20 4.97 15.90
CA ASN A 267 13.24 4.02 17.01
C ASN A 267 12.71 4.70 18.27
N TYR A 268 12.08 3.93 19.14
CA TYR A 268 11.75 4.39 20.50
C TYR A 268 13.03 4.73 21.28
N ARG A 269 13.02 5.88 21.95
CA ARG A 269 14.13 6.38 22.76
C ARG A 269 13.64 6.79 24.14
N ALA A 270 14.48 6.61 25.15
CA ALA A 270 14.25 7.08 26.51
C ALA A 270 12.88 6.67 27.12
N THR A 271 12.38 5.49 26.77
CA THR A 271 11.06 5.01 27.23
C THR A 271 11.04 4.56 28.69
N GLY A 272 12.22 4.32 29.29
CA GLY A 272 12.33 3.67 30.60
C GLY A 272 11.98 2.19 30.62
N ASP A 273 11.62 1.60 29.47
CA ASP A 273 11.15 0.22 29.36
C ASP A 273 11.98 -0.56 28.32
N SER A 274 12.63 -1.63 28.77
CA SER A 274 13.48 -2.50 27.94
C SER A 274 12.72 -3.21 26.82
N ARG A 275 11.38 -3.29 26.89
CA ARG A 275 10.54 -3.81 25.81
C ARG A 275 10.58 -2.90 24.58
N PHE A 276 10.71 -1.59 24.76
CA PHE A 276 10.63 -0.60 23.68
C PHE A 276 11.97 0.08 23.40
N ASN A 277 12.83 0.26 24.39
CA ASN A 277 14.02 1.09 24.25
C ASN A 277 14.95 0.59 23.12
N GLY A 278 15.20 1.45 22.14
CA GLY A 278 16.02 1.16 20.96
C GLY A 278 15.33 0.30 19.90
N ARG A 279 14.06 -0.11 20.10
CA ARG A 279 13.29 -0.89 19.12
C ARG A 279 12.69 0.02 18.05
N PRO A 280 12.48 -0.48 16.82
CA PRO A 280 11.78 0.26 15.79
C PRO A 280 10.40 0.70 16.26
N ASN A 281 10.00 1.94 15.93
CA ASN A 281 8.63 2.37 16.10
C ASN A 281 7.85 2.03 14.82
N LEU A 282 6.99 1.02 14.91
CA LEU A 282 6.24 0.42 13.78
C LEU A 282 4.73 0.72 13.83
N TYR A 283 4.32 1.63 14.71
CA TYR A 283 2.91 2.05 14.86
C TYR A 283 2.75 3.48 14.34
N ARG A 284 1.63 3.73 13.63
CA ARG A 284 1.31 4.99 12.94
C ARG A 284 -0.11 5.40 13.26
#